data_AF-A0A920G9J9-F1
#
_entry.id   AF-A0A920G9J9-F1
#
_cell.length_a   1.000
_cell.length_b   1.000
_cell.length_c   1.000
_cell.angle_alpha   90.00
_cell.angle_beta   90.00
_cell.angle_gamma   90.00
#
_symmetry.space_group_name_H-M   'P 1'
#
loop_
_entity.id
_entity.type
_entity.pdbx_description
1 polymer ?
#
loop_
_entity_poly.entity_id
_entity_poly.type
_entity_poly.pdbx_seq_one_letter_code
_entity_poly.pdbx_strand_id
1 'polypeptide(L)'
;MNTLQKNSYISNAKNVIRTILSQTLNNPDNPDSLKFFQADTYRFYFLMSFMWEHLENNEMSQEYAISLVPKKYASRIKRLQVLKQAVALGYISEKSSLEDKRRRIYEPTEQLVDDFLNSANSLFPVNGSSS
;
A
#
# COMPACT_ATOMS: atom_id res chain seq x y z
N MET A 1 -18.73 0.50 -32.13
CA MET A 1 -17.75 1.55 -31.80
C MET A 1 -16.93 1.85 -33.04
N ASN A 2 -16.87 3.09 -33.51
CA ASN A 2 -16.15 3.42 -34.76
C ASN A 2 -14.63 3.55 -34.51
N THR A 3 -13.84 3.54 -35.58
CA THR A 3 -12.36 3.54 -35.52
C THR A 3 -11.79 4.77 -34.82
N LEU A 4 -12.40 5.95 -35.01
CA LEU A 4 -11.96 7.21 -34.37
C LEU A 4 -12.19 7.18 -32.86
N GLN A 5 -13.35 6.69 -32.42
CA GLN A 5 -13.69 6.49 -31.01
C GLN A 5 -12.76 5.46 -30.36
N LYS A 6 -12.43 4.38 -31.07
CA LYS A 6 -11.45 3.38 -30.62
C LYS A 6 -10.06 3.98 -30.42
N ASN A 7 -9.59 4.80 -31.36
CA ASN A 7 -8.28 5.45 -31.24
C ASN A 7 -8.24 6.46 -30.08
N SER A 8 -9.34 7.18 -29.84
CA SER A 8 -9.47 8.04 -28.66
C SER A 8 -9.40 7.26 -27.35
N TYR A 9 -10.14 6.14 -27.23
CA TYR A 9 -10.10 5.29 -26.02
C TYR A 9 -8.74 4.63 -25.81
N ILE A 10 -8.07 4.19 -26.88
CA ILE A 10 -6.70 3.66 -26.79
C ILE A 10 -5.73 4.74 -26.31
N SER A 11 -5.88 5.98 -26.79
CA SER A 11 -5.02 7.09 -26.36
C SER A 11 -5.23 7.42 -24.89
N ASN A 12 -6.48 7.44 -24.44
CA ASN A 12 -6.80 7.61 -23.02
C ASN A 12 -6.22 6.48 -22.16
N ALA A 13 -6.40 5.22 -22.59
CA ALA A 13 -5.84 4.06 -21.90
C ALA A 13 -4.31 4.13 -21.81
N LYS A 14 -3.62 4.53 -22.89
CA LYS A 14 -2.16 4.74 -22.89
C LYS A 14 -1.73 5.82 -21.90
N ASN A 15 -2.49 6.90 -21.79
CA ASN A 15 -2.20 7.96 -20.82
C ASN A 15 -2.36 7.46 -19.39
N VAL A 16 -3.47 6.79 -19.08
CA VAL A 16 -3.69 6.16 -17.76
C VAL A 16 -2.56 5.19 -17.42
N ILE A 17 -2.20 4.29 -18.35
CA ILE A 17 -1.10 3.34 -18.17
C ILE A 17 0.21 4.08 -17.92
N ARG A 18 0.55 5.09 -18.74
CA ARG A 18 1.78 5.87 -18.59
C ARG A 18 1.84 6.54 -17.22
N THR A 19 0.76 7.18 -16.78
CA THR A 19 0.68 7.84 -15.47
C THR A 19 0.95 6.83 -14.35
N ILE A 20 0.22 5.71 -14.34
CA ILE A 20 0.39 4.66 -13.33
C ILE A 20 1.83 4.13 -13.35
N LEU A 21 2.36 3.76 -14.51
CA LEU A 21 3.72 3.21 -14.63
C LEU A 21 4.79 4.23 -14.18
N SER A 22 4.63 5.50 -14.54
CA SER A 22 5.58 6.56 -14.17
C SER A 22 5.62 6.83 -12.67
N GLN A 23 4.48 6.73 -11.99
CA GLN A 23 4.37 7.05 -10.57
C GLN A 23 4.55 5.82 -9.66
N THR A 24 4.37 4.60 -10.18
CA THR A 24 4.49 3.36 -9.39
C THR A 24 5.77 2.57 -9.67
N LEU A 25 6.13 2.33 -10.93
CA LEU A 25 7.24 1.44 -11.30
C LEU A 25 8.51 2.19 -11.72
N ASN A 26 8.36 3.35 -12.36
CA ASN A 26 9.48 4.09 -12.94
C ASN A 26 9.80 5.39 -12.18
N ASN A 27 9.31 5.56 -10.95
CA ASN A 27 9.67 6.71 -10.13
C ASN A 27 10.95 6.39 -9.32
N PRO A 28 12.13 6.90 -9.72
CA PRO A 28 13.38 6.63 -8.99
C PRO A 28 13.31 7.16 -7.54
N ASP A 29 12.48 8.17 -7.30
CA ASP A 29 12.34 8.86 -6.01
C ASP A 29 11.33 8.21 -5.06
N ASN A 30 10.78 7.03 -5.39
CA ASN A 30 9.90 6.34 -4.46
C ASN A 30 10.66 5.99 -3.15
N PRO A 31 10.11 6.31 -1.97
CA PRO A 31 10.68 5.92 -0.70
C PRO A 31 10.89 4.40 -0.59
N ASP A 32 11.89 3.99 0.18
CA ASP A 32 12.25 2.57 0.34
C ASP A 32 11.12 1.74 0.96
N SER A 33 10.28 2.36 1.79
CA SER A 33 9.07 1.75 2.36
C SER A 33 8.08 1.36 1.26
N LEU A 34 7.79 2.25 0.31
CA LEU A 34 6.90 1.98 -0.83
C LEU A 34 7.52 0.98 -1.80
N LYS A 35 8.82 1.11 -2.11
CA LYS A 35 9.55 0.16 -2.96
C LYS A 35 9.46 -1.26 -2.38
N PHE A 36 9.61 -1.42 -1.07
CA PHE A 36 9.48 -2.72 -0.40
C PHE A 36 8.10 -3.35 -0.62
N PHE A 37 7.03 -2.55 -0.51
CA PHE A 37 5.66 -3.05 -0.67
C PHE A 37 5.24 -3.20 -2.14
N GLN A 38 5.79 -2.41 -3.05
CA GLN A 38 5.52 -2.51 -4.50
C GLN A 38 6.29 -3.67 -5.17
N ALA A 39 7.19 -4.34 -4.46
CA ALA A 39 8.03 -5.39 -5.02
C ALA A 39 7.26 -6.64 -5.50
N ASP A 40 6.09 -6.93 -4.92
CA ASP A 40 5.23 -8.02 -5.38
C ASP A 40 3.74 -7.72 -5.13
N THR A 41 2.86 -8.42 -5.87
CA THR A 41 1.41 -8.21 -5.82
C THR A 41 0.83 -8.39 -4.41
N TYR A 42 1.33 -9.36 -3.64
CA TYR A 42 0.83 -9.60 -2.30
C TYR A 42 1.19 -8.42 -1.38
N ARG A 43 2.45 -8.00 -1.38
CA ARG A 43 2.91 -6.88 -0.56
C ARG A 43 2.19 -5.58 -0.90
N PHE A 44 1.89 -5.37 -2.18
CA PHE A 44 1.18 -4.18 -2.62
C PHE A 44 -0.25 -4.15 -2.08
N TYR A 45 -1.01 -5.24 -2.25
CA TYR A 45 -2.34 -5.34 -1.66
C TYR A 45 -2.32 -5.30 -0.14
N PHE A 46 -1.29 -5.87 0.48
CA PHE A 46 -1.10 -5.79 1.92
C PHE A 46 -0.94 -4.33 2.38
N LEU A 47 -0.08 -3.53 1.72
CA LEU A 47 0.06 -2.11 2.03
C LEU A 47 -1.28 -1.38 1.89
N MET A 48 -1.98 -1.54 0.76
CA MET A 48 -3.26 -0.84 0.52
C MET A 48 -4.30 -1.17 1.60
N SER A 49 -4.48 -2.46 1.93
CA SER A 49 -5.44 -2.87 2.95
C SER A 49 -5.01 -2.47 4.35
N PHE A 50 -3.71 -2.57 4.68
CA PHE A 50 -3.19 -2.21 5.99
C PHE A 50 -3.33 -0.71 6.27
N MET A 51 -3.01 0.14 5.27
CA MET A 51 -3.20 1.59 5.39
C MET A 51 -4.68 1.96 5.48
N TRP A 52 -5.56 1.29 4.73
CA TRP A 52 -7.01 1.49 4.83
C TRP A 52 -7.51 1.23 6.26
N GLU A 53 -7.18 0.07 6.83
CA GLU A 53 -7.58 -0.28 8.21
C GLU A 53 -7.03 0.69 9.25
N HIS A 54 -5.78 1.13 9.08
CA HIS A 54 -5.18 2.12 9.95
C HIS A 54 -5.91 3.47 9.90
N LEU A 55 -6.25 3.96 8.70
CA LEU A 55 -6.96 5.24 8.53
C LEU A 55 -8.39 5.19 9.06
N GLU A 56 -9.02 4.01 9.08
CA GLU A 56 -10.30 3.75 9.75
C GLU A 56 -10.16 3.57 11.29
N ASN A 57 -8.95 3.74 11.84
CA ASN A 57 -8.62 3.57 13.27
C ASN A 57 -8.89 2.15 13.80
N ASN A 58 -8.81 1.14 12.94
CA ASN A 58 -8.96 -0.26 13.36
C ASN A 58 -7.66 -0.78 14.00
N GLU A 59 -7.79 -1.47 15.13
CA GLU A 59 -6.66 -2.11 15.80
C GLU A 59 -6.20 -3.38 15.03
N MET A 60 -4.96 -3.39 14.58
CA MET A 60 -4.44 -4.48 13.75
C MET A 60 -3.67 -5.50 14.60
N SER A 61 -4.36 -6.59 14.98
CA SER A 61 -3.69 -7.78 15.52
C SER A 61 -2.89 -8.52 14.44
N GLN A 62 -1.98 -9.42 14.84
CA GLN A 62 -1.22 -10.24 13.89
C GLN A 62 -2.13 -11.03 12.93
N GLU A 63 -3.12 -11.78 13.46
CA GLU A 63 -4.00 -12.59 12.61
C GLU A 63 -4.85 -11.70 11.71
N TYR A 64 -5.29 -10.54 12.22
CA TYR A 64 -6.06 -9.62 11.40
C TYR A 64 -5.21 -9.08 10.25
N ALA A 65 -4.03 -8.55 10.53
CA ALA A 65 -3.10 -8.02 9.54
C ALA A 65 -2.76 -9.05 8.45
N ILE A 66 -2.41 -10.29 8.82
CA ILE A 66 -2.09 -11.31 7.82
C ILE A 66 -3.34 -11.83 7.08
N SER A 67 -4.55 -11.56 7.57
CA SER A 67 -5.81 -11.94 6.92
C SER A 67 -6.34 -10.93 5.90
N LEU A 68 -5.83 -9.68 5.93
CA LEU A 68 -6.31 -8.58 5.07
C LEU A 68 -6.28 -8.92 3.57
N VAL A 69 -5.27 -9.69 3.14
CA VAL A 69 -5.15 -10.13 1.76
C VAL A 69 -5.62 -11.58 1.62
N PRO A 70 -6.49 -11.89 0.64
CA PRO A 70 -6.99 -13.25 0.42
C PRO A 70 -5.88 -14.30 0.28
N LYS A 71 -6.14 -15.50 0.82
CA LYS A 71 -5.17 -16.61 0.88
C LYS A 71 -4.59 -17.02 -0.49
N LYS A 72 -5.29 -16.74 -1.59
CA LYS A 72 -4.84 -17.03 -2.96
C LYS A 72 -3.56 -16.28 -3.36
N TYR A 73 -3.25 -15.15 -2.71
CA TYR A 73 -2.09 -14.33 -3.04
C TYR A 73 -0.81 -14.78 -2.32
N ALA A 74 -0.93 -15.37 -1.13
CA ALA A 74 0.22 -15.83 -0.36
C ALA A 74 -0.16 -16.83 0.74
N SER A 75 0.72 -17.80 1.00
CA SER A 75 0.60 -18.71 2.15
C SER A 75 0.64 -17.95 3.47
N ARG A 76 0.07 -18.50 4.55
CA ARG A 76 0.12 -17.84 5.87
C ARG A 76 1.56 -17.55 6.31
N ILE A 77 2.50 -18.46 6.02
CA ILE A 77 3.93 -18.30 6.34
C ILE A 77 4.51 -17.08 5.63
N LYS A 78 4.30 -16.95 4.31
CA LYS A 78 4.78 -15.80 3.53
C LYS A 78 4.21 -14.48 4.05
N ARG A 79 2.93 -14.47 4.41
CA ARG A 79 2.24 -13.28 4.94
C ARG A 79 2.84 -12.84 6.28
N LEU A 80 3.06 -13.79 7.19
CA LEU A 80 3.74 -13.53 8.45
C LEU A 80 5.19 -13.05 8.24
N GLN A 81 5.91 -13.66 7.30
CA GLN A 81 7.28 -13.26 6.98
C GLN A 81 7.34 -11.81 6.48
N VAL A 82 6.44 -11.40 5.59
CA VAL A 82 6.38 -10.01 5.10
C VAL A 82 6.07 -9.03 6.24
N LEU A 83 5.09 -9.36 7.10
CA LEU A 83 4.77 -8.53 8.26
C LEU A 83 6.00 -8.35 9.17
N LYS A 84 6.70 -9.44 9.49
CA LYS A 84 7.90 -9.38 10.33
C LYS A 84 9.08 -8.69 9.65
N GLN A 85 9.22 -8.81 8.33
CA GLN A 85 10.20 -8.04 7.56
C GLN A 85 9.91 -6.54 7.61
N ALA A 86 8.65 -6.13 7.43
CA ALA A 86 8.26 -4.73 7.54
C ALA A 86 8.50 -4.16 8.95
N VAL A 87 8.32 -4.98 9.98
CA VAL A 87 8.69 -4.60 11.37
C VAL A 87 10.20 -4.45 11.52
N ALA A 88 10.98 -5.41 11.04
CA ALA A 88 12.44 -5.36 11.13
C ALA A 88 13.06 -4.18 10.35
N LEU A 89 12.40 -3.76 9.26
CA LEU A 89 12.78 -2.59 8.46
C LEU A 89 12.29 -1.26 9.04
N GLY A 90 11.53 -1.28 10.14
CA GLY A 90 11.01 -0.07 10.79
C GLY A 90 9.83 0.59 10.08
N TYR A 91 9.21 -0.06 9.09
CA TYR A 91 8.04 0.49 8.39
C TYR A 91 6.75 0.28 9.20
N ILE A 92 6.68 -0.81 9.96
CA ILE A 92 5.58 -1.15 10.85
C ILE A 92 6.13 -1.26 12.27
N SER A 93 5.46 -0.65 13.24
CA SER A 93 5.75 -0.85 14.66
C SER A 93 5.00 -2.07 15.21
N GLU A 94 5.63 -2.81 16.13
CA GLU A 94 5.01 -3.91 16.86
C GLU A 94 4.99 -3.57 18.36
N LYS A 95 3.81 -3.57 18.96
CA LYS A 95 3.61 -3.29 20.40
C LYS A 95 2.83 -4.44 21.06
N SER A 96 3.07 -4.66 22.35
CA SER A 96 2.18 -5.52 23.15
C SER A 96 0.84 -4.81 23.33
N SER A 97 -0.28 -5.55 23.23
CA SER A 97 -1.57 -5.01 23.65
C SER A 97 -1.56 -4.68 25.14
N LEU A 98 -2.28 -3.62 25.52
CA LEU A 98 -2.45 -3.19 26.91
C LEU A 98 -3.34 -4.16 27.71
N GLU A 99 -4.28 -4.83 27.03
CA GLU A 99 -5.24 -5.77 27.64
C GLU A 99 -4.68 -7.19 27.76
N ASP A 100 -4.06 -7.72 26.69
CA ASP A 100 -3.36 -9.00 26.70
C ASP A 100 -1.93 -8.84 26.18
N LYS A 101 -0.93 -8.86 27.07
CA LYS A 101 0.48 -8.70 26.71
C LYS A 101 1.02 -9.78 25.75
N ARG A 102 0.30 -10.89 25.56
CA ARG A 102 0.62 -11.93 24.57
C ARG A 102 0.19 -11.53 23.16
N ARG A 103 -0.80 -10.65 23.04
CA ARG A 103 -1.29 -10.13 21.76
C ARG A 103 -0.36 -9.03 21.26
N ARG A 104 -0.04 -9.08 19.98
CA ARG A 104 0.79 -8.09 19.27
C ARG A 104 -0.11 -7.22 18.40
N ILE A 105 0.04 -5.91 18.55
CA ILE A 105 -0.63 -4.89 17.76
C ILE A 105 0.41 -4.29 16.81
N TYR A 106 0.00 -4.11 15.57
CA TYR A 106 0.84 -3.63 14.48
C TYR A 106 0.28 -2.30 14.00
N GLU A 107 1.14 -1.30 13.82
CA GLU A 107 0.73 0.02 13.33
C GLU A 107 1.76 0.48 12.29
N PRO A 108 1.36 1.16 11.20
CA PRO A 108 2.33 1.82 10.35
C PRO A 108 3.11 2.85 11.18
N THR A 109 4.39 2.99 10.88
CA THR A 109 5.17 4.10 11.43
C THR A 109 4.80 5.41 10.77
N GLU A 110 5.12 6.54 11.42
CA GLU A 110 4.94 7.87 10.83
C GLU A 110 5.59 7.97 9.45
N GLN A 111 6.80 7.41 9.29
CA GLN A 111 7.48 7.34 8.00
C GLN A 111 6.63 6.65 6.92
N LEU A 112 6.05 5.48 7.22
CA LEU A 112 5.23 4.74 6.25
C LEU A 112 3.93 5.51 5.92
N VAL A 113 3.33 6.18 6.91
CA VAL A 113 2.14 7.02 6.71
C VAL A 113 2.46 8.18 5.78
N ASP A 114 3.53 8.94 6.06
CA ASP A 114 3.94 10.08 5.25
C ASP A 114 4.28 9.68 3.82
N ASP A 115 5.06 8.61 3.66
CA ASP A 115 5.43 8.07 2.34
C ASP A 115 4.17 7.70 1.54
N PHE A 116 3.21 7.01 2.17
CA PHE A 116 1.97 6.61 1.53
C PHE A 116 1.10 7.80 1.13
N LEU A 117 0.90 8.77 2.02
CA LEU A 117 0.08 9.96 1.76
C LEU A 117 0.70 10.83 0.65
N ASN A 118 2.02 11.03 0.66
CA ASN A 118 2.73 11.76 -0.38
C ASN A 118 2.59 11.08 -1.74
N SER A 119 2.71 9.76 -1.78
CA SER A 119 2.51 8.99 -3.02
C SER A 119 1.05 9.06 -3.51
N ALA A 120 0.07 8.90 -2.62
CA ALA A 120 -1.35 8.96 -2.97
C ALA A 120 -1.75 10.33 -3.54
N ASN A 121 -1.30 11.41 -2.91
CA ASN A 121 -1.54 12.79 -3.37
C ASN A 121 -0.80 13.11 -4.69
N SER A 122 0.31 12.44 -4.98
CA SER A 122 0.98 12.57 -6.27
C SER A 122 0.23 11.84 -7.39
N LEU A 123 -0.38 10.69 -7.07
CA LEU A 123 -1.17 9.88 -8.01
C LEU A 123 -2.51 10.52 -8.35
N PHE A 124 -3.19 11.08 -7.34
CA PHE A 124 -4.49 11.71 -7.46
C PHE A 124 -4.45 13.07 -6.77
N PRO A 125 -3.78 14.08 -7.37
CA PRO A 125 -3.75 15.41 -6.79
C PRO A 125 -5.17 15.92 -6.59
N VAL A 126 -5.46 16.39 -5.38
CA VAL A 126 -6.73 17.03 -5.07
C VAL A 126 -6.76 18.32 -5.89
N ASN A 127 -7.57 18.37 -6.94
CA ASN A 127 -7.87 19.60 -7.68
C ASN A 127 -8.67 20.53 -6.74
N GLY A 128 -7.97 21.24 -5.85
CA GLY A 128 -8.57 21.97 -4.73
C GLY A 128 -7.72 23.11 -4.20
N SER A 129 -6.86 23.71 -5.03
CA SER A 129 -6.31 25.05 -4.76
C SER A 129 -6.13 25.82 -6.07
N SER A 130 -7.24 25.98 -6.80
CA SER A 130 -7.46 27.24 -7.53
C SER A 130 -7.63 28.34 -6.49
N SER A 131 -6.51 28.98 -6.15
CA SER A 131 -6.48 30.36 -5.63
C SER A 131 -6.50 31.32 -6.81
#